data_AF-A0A5B0P7F7-F1
#
_entry.id   AF-A0A5B0P7F7-F1
#
_cell.length_a   1.000
_cell.length_b   1.000
_cell.length_c   1.000
_cell.angle_alpha   90.00
_cell.angle_beta   90.00
_cell.angle_gamma   90.00
#
_symmetry.space_group_name_H-M   'P 1'
#
loop_
_entity.id
_entity.type
_entity.pdbx_description
1 polymer ?
#
loop_
_entity_poly.entity_id
_entity_poly.type
_entity_poly.pdbx_seq_one_letter_code
_entity_poly.pdbx_strand_id
1 'polypeptide(L)'
;MLLINFFQAKYIGWALLPMITILYSGQVALVDGREVICMPHMDSEDNKPDVSCWLDKNTKFICPKTSCRSTKYPAVKFGDMLYQGCLNDVAQKYNRRVHPRNYHHYPKGDGKYEWGQNGFVSAFESASQLWYNCLYDGHDDNKDTYTCSDCKEAPKP
;
A
#
# COMPACT_ATOMS: atom_id res chain seq x y z
N MET A 1 -33.22 76.51 22.33
CA MET A 1 -31.99 76.38 23.16
C MET A 1 -31.87 74.92 23.57
N LEU A 2 -30.66 74.37 23.48
CA LEU A 2 -30.22 73.00 23.86
C LEU A 2 -30.57 71.80 22.94
N LEU A 3 -29.57 71.51 22.08
CA LEU A 3 -28.81 70.25 22.01
C LEU A 3 -29.57 68.94 21.72
N ILE A 4 -29.51 68.59 20.43
CA ILE A 4 -29.62 67.24 19.86
C ILE A 4 -28.57 66.34 20.53
N ASN A 5 -29.01 65.37 21.34
CA ASN A 5 -28.16 64.32 21.85
C ASN A 5 -27.98 63.23 20.77
N PHE A 6 -26.76 63.21 20.23
CA PHE A 6 -26.01 62.03 19.80
C PHE A 6 -26.27 60.87 20.79
N PHE A 7 -26.51 59.63 20.38
CA PHE A 7 -25.53 58.71 19.81
C PHE A 7 -26.23 57.63 18.99
N GLN A 8 -25.95 57.61 17.68
CA GLN A 8 -26.07 56.40 16.87
C GLN A 8 -25.07 55.38 17.41
N ALA A 9 -25.55 54.21 17.84
CA ALA A 9 -24.70 53.07 18.18
C ALA A 9 -23.98 52.61 16.90
N LYS A 10 -22.74 53.08 16.75
CA LYS A 10 -21.83 52.72 15.67
C LYS A 10 -21.43 51.24 15.78
N TYR A 11 -21.78 50.48 14.76
CA TYR A 11 -21.11 49.25 14.36
C TYR A 11 -19.66 49.55 14.00
N ILE A 12 -18.73 49.44 14.95
CA ILE A 12 -17.28 49.45 14.66
C ILE A 12 -16.57 48.52 15.65
N GLY A 13 -15.85 47.55 15.09
CA GLY A 13 -15.04 46.55 15.79
C GLY A 13 -15.92 45.42 16.30
N TRP A 14 -15.70 44.15 15.98
CA TRP A 14 -14.44 43.45 16.16
C TRP A 14 -14.29 42.40 15.05
N ALA A 15 -13.73 42.81 13.91
CA ALA A 15 -13.21 41.89 12.91
C ALA A 15 -11.77 41.54 13.28
N LEU A 16 -11.54 40.74 14.32
CA LEU A 16 -10.21 40.23 14.69
C LEU A 16 -10.33 38.95 15.56
N LEU A 17 -10.97 37.91 15.05
CA LEU A 17 -10.77 36.53 15.52
C LEU A 17 -10.88 35.54 14.34
N PRO A 18 -9.87 35.52 13.45
CA PRO A 18 -9.47 34.24 12.88
C PRO A 18 -7.94 34.13 12.86
N MET A 19 -7.28 34.17 14.03
CA MET A 19 -5.82 34.01 14.11
C MET A 19 -5.38 33.14 15.31
N ILE A 20 -6.15 32.10 15.65
CA ILE A 20 -5.70 31.05 16.60
C ILE A 20 -5.91 29.62 16.08
N THR A 21 -6.51 29.41 14.91
CA THR A 21 -6.64 28.06 14.32
C THR A 21 -5.43 27.63 13.47
N ILE A 22 -4.44 28.50 13.22
CA ILE A 22 -3.30 28.20 12.34
C ILE A 22 -2.05 27.68 13.10
N LEU A 23 -2.06 27.68 14.45
CA LEU A 23 -0.88 27.30 15.25
C LEU A 23 -0.90 25.89 15.85
N TYR A 24 -1.94 25.08 15.60
CA TYR A 24 -1.94 23.66 15.99
C TYR A 24 -1.84 22.67 14.81
N SER A 25 -1.77 23.16 13.58
CA SER A 25 -1.54 22.32 12.39
C SER A 25 -0.04 22.01 12.16
N GLY A 26 0.86 22.58 12.97
CA GLY A 26 2.30 22.58 12.76
C GLY A 26 3.09 21.48 13.47
N GLN A 27 2.43 20.47 14.05
CA GLN A 27 3.12 19.29 14.60
C GLN A 27 2.60 18.00 13.98
N VAL A 28 2.55 17.95 12.65
CA VAL A 28 2.80 16.66 12.01
C VAL A 28 4.29 16.45 12.21
N ALA A 29 4.66 15.68 13.22
CA ALA A 29 6.00 15.12 13.27
C ALA A 29 6.27 14.58 11.86
N LEU A 30 7.38 15.01 11.25
CA LEU A 30 7.97 14.30 10.14
C LEU A 30 8.29 12.93 10.71
N VAL A 31 7.30 12.04 10.71
CA VAL A 31 7.54 10.63 11.00
C VAL A 31 8.35 10.22 9.80
N ASP A 32 9.65 10.00 10.02
CA ASP A 32 10.63 9.57 9.01
C ASP A 32 10.08 8.34 8.28
N GLY A 33 9.27 8.60 7.26
CA GLY A 33 8.69 7.62 6.40
C GLY A 33 9.77 7.21 5.43
N ARG A 34 10.12 5.93 5.46
CA ARG A 34 11.20 5.40 4.62
C ARG A 34 10.63 4.84 3.32
N GLU A 35 11.38 4.99 2.24
CA GLU A 35 11.15 4.20 1.02
C GLU A 35 11.69 2.77 1.22
N VAL A 36 10.83 1.79 0.94
CA VAL A 36 11.12 0.37 1.11
C VAL A 36 10.79 -0.36 -0.18
N ILE A 37 11.79 -1.03 -0.75
CA ILE A 37 11.58 -2.01 -1.80
C ILE A 37 11.17 -3.31 -1.11
N CYS A 38 9.91 -3.70 -1.25
CA CYS A 38 9.44 -4.94 -0.66
C CYS A 38 10.15 -6.10 -1.35
N MET A 39 10.56 -7.08 -0.54
CA MET A 39 10.75 -8.43 -1.03
C MET A 39 9.48 -8.90 -1.74
N PRO A 40 9.55 -10.03 -2.48
CA PRO A 40 8.36 -10.66 -3.02
C PRO A 40 7.50 -11.29 -1.91
N HIS A 41 7.20 -10.54 -0.85
CA HIS A 41 6.27 -10.85 0.23
C HIS A 41 5.52 -9.58 0.66
N MET A 42 4.21 -9.59 0.48
CA MET A 42 3.31 -8.47 0.77
C MET A 42 1.99 -8.99 1.33
N ASP A 43 1.56 -8.43 2.46
CA ASP A 43 0.27 -8.72 3.08
C ASP A 43 -0.62 -7.48 3.15
N SER A 44 -1.91 -7.66 2.93
CA SER A 44 -2.91 -6.62 2.81
C SER A 44 -4.30 -7.19 3.12
N GLU A 45 -5.04 -6.44 3.92
CA GLU A 45 -6.42 -6.74 4.29
C GLU A 45 -7.37 -5.81 3.53
N ASP A 46 -8.58 -6.28 3.18
CA ASP A 46 -9.52 -5.51 2.35
C ASP A 46 -9.91 -4.17 2.99
N ASN A 47 -10.09 -4.15 4.32
CA ASN A 47 -10.61 -3.00 5.05
C ASN A 47 -9.53 -2.13 5.72
N LYS A 48 -8.25 -2.37 5.39
CA LYS A 48 -7.13 -1.59 5.94
C LYS A 48 -6.57 -0.65 4.87
N PRO A 49 -6.27 0.61 5.20
CA PRO A 49 -5.64 1.54 4.26
C PRO A 49 -4.16 1.20 4.01
N ASP A 50 -3.57 0.41 4.90
CA ASP A 50 -2.15 0.07 4.89
C ASP A 50 -1.90 -1.38 4.45
N VAL A 51 -0.66 -1.64 4.08
CA VAL A 51 -0.11 -2.96 3.72
C VAL A 51 1.09 -3.26 4.60
N SER A 52 1.33 -4.55 4.83
CA SER A 52 2.59 -5.04 5.39
C SER A 52 3.54 -5.40 4.25
N CYS A 53 4.60 -4.61 4.12
CA CYS A 53 5.70 -4.82 3.19
C CYS A 53 6.86 -5.48 3.95
N TRP A 54 7.31 -6.64 3.50
CA TRP A 54 8.49 -7.27 4.09
C TRP A 54 9.74 -6.81 3.35
N LEU A 55 10.71 -6.24 4.04
CA LEU A 55 12.03 -5.91 3.47
C LEU A 55 12.94 -7.13 3.44
N ASP A 56 12.84 -7.96 4.47
CA ASP A 56 13.53 -9.24 4.57
C ASP A 56 12.65 -10.22 5.38
N LYS A 57 13.17 -11.40 5.73
CA LYS A 57 12.42 -12.42 6.48
C LYS A 57 12.05 -12.01 7.90
N ASN A 58 12.71 -11.00 8.46
CA ASN A 58 12.60 -10.56 9.85
C ASN A 58 12.11 -9.10 9.96
N THR A 59 12.27 -8.30 8.91
CA THR A 59 11.94 -6.87 8.93
C THR A 59 10.67 -6.61 8.15
N LYS A 60 9.63 -6.18 8.87
CA LYS A 60 8.32 -5.81 8.32
C LYS A 60 8.08 -4.32 8.46
N PHE A 61 7.53 -3.71 7.43
CA PHE A 61 7.10 -2.32 7.39
C PHE A 61 5.60 -2.23 7.16
N ILE A 62 4.96 -1.24 7.76
CA ILE A 62 3.59 -0.83 7.48
C ILE A 62 3.64 0.39 6.58
N CYS A 63 3.04 0.29 5.40
CA CYS A 63 3.05 1.33 4.37
C CYS A 63 1.62 1.65 3.93
N PRO A 64 1.28 2.92 3.61
CA PRO A 64 0.00 3.24 2.98
C PRO A 64 -0.16 2.56 1.62
N LYS A 65 -1.32 1.96 1.30
CA LYS A 65 -1.58 1.38 -0.04
C LYS A 65 -1.30 2.38 -1.17
N THR A 66 -1.64 3.65 -0.94
CA THR A 66 -1.51 4.74 -1.92
C THR A 66 -0.06 5.08 -2.26
N SER A 67 0.89 4.78 -1.38
CA SER A 67 2.33 5.03 -1.59
C SER A 67 3.03 3.90 -2.34
N CYS A 68 2.41 2.72 -2.45
CA CYS A 68 3.01 1.57 -3.11
C CYS A 68 2.82 1.61 -4.64
N ARG A 69 3.90 1.34 -5.37
CA ARG A 69 3.96 1.25 -6.83
C ARG A 69 4.78 0.03 -7.24
N SER A 70 4.47 -0.54 -8.39
CA SER A 70 5.30 -1.61 -8.95
C SER A 70 6.75 -1.14 -9.07
N THR A 71 7.68 -1.98 -8.63
CA THR A 71 9.13 -1.72 -8.72
C THR A 71 9.56 -1.69 -10.18
N LYS A 72 9.03 -2.61 -11.00
CA LYS A 72 9.38 -2.72 -12.43
C LYS A 72 8.67 -1.67 -13.30
N TYR A 73 7.43 -1.33 -12.98
CA TYR A 73 6.59 -0.41 -13.75
C TYR A 73 5.98 0.66 -12.82
N PRO A 74 6.73 1.74 -12.48
CA PRO A 74 6.32 2.71 -11.45
C PRO A 74 4.98 3.43 -11.67
N ALA A 75 4.43 3.42 -12.89
CA ALA A 75 3.09 3.94 -13.18
C ALA A 75 1.95 3.04 -12.64
N VAL A 76 2.23 1.77 -12.40
CA VAL A 76 1.27 0.77 -11.90
C VAL A 76 1.12 0.93 -10.39
N LYS A 77 -0.13 1.16 -9.96
CA LYS A 77 -0.48 1.40 -8.56
C LYS A 77 -0.69 0.10 -7.81
N PHE A 78 -0.74 0.18 -6.48
CA PHE A 78 -1.18 -0.93 -5.64
C PHE A 78 -2.52 -1.47 -6.11
N GLY A 79 -2.61 -2.78 -6.27
CA GLY A 79 -3.80 -3.49 -6.76
C GLY A 79 -3.83 -3.71 -8.27
N ASP A 80 -3.04 -2.96 -9.04
CA ASP A 80 -3.00 -3.07 -10.50
C ASP A 80 -1.82 -3.92 -11.01
N MET A 81 -0.85 -4.26 -10.15
CA MET A 81 0.25 -5.18 -10.49
C MET A 81 -0.33 -6.50 -10.99
N LEU A 82 0.38 -7.16 -11.90
CA LEU A 82 -0.14 -8.32 -12.63
C LEU A 82 0.85 -9.47 -12.61
N TYR A 83 0.39 -10.65 -12.26
CA TYR A 83 1.07 -11.91 -12.49
C TYR A 83 0.37 -12.72 -13.59
N GLN A 84 1.15 -13.53 -14.30
CA GLN A 84 0.75 -14.24 -15.50
C GLN A 84 1.05 -15.74 -15.42
N GLY A 85 0.31 -16.53 -16.20
CA GLY A 85 0.49 -17.98 -16.24
C GLY A 85 0.17 -18.67 -14.91
N CYS A 86 -0.63 -18.02 -14.05
CA CYS A 86 -0.91 -18.50 -12.72
C CYS A 86 -1.93 -19.66 -12.74
N LEU A 87 -1.84 -20.55 -11.77
CA LEU A 87 -2.71 -21.72 -11.67
C LEU A 87 -3.21 -21.95 -10.25
N ASN A 88 -4.39 -22.54 -10.16
CA ASN A 88 -4.96 -23.10 -8.94
C ASN A 88 -5.56 -24.47 -9.30
N ASP A 89 -4.86 -25.53 -8.93
CA ASP A 89 -5.27 -26.90 -9.26
C ASP A 89 -6.56 -27.34 -8.57
N VAL A 90 -6.81 -26.87 -7.34
CA VAL A 90 -7.99 -27.24 -6.56
C VAL A 90 -9.26 -26.70 -7.22
N ALA A 91 -9.20 -25.44 -7.67
CA ALA A 91 -10.28 -24.79 -8.40
C ALA A 91 -10.25 -25.05 -9.91
N GLN A 92 -9.30 -25.87 -10.40
CA GLN A 92 -9.10 -26.18 -11.82
C GLN A 92 -8.99 -24.94 -12.71
N LYS A 93 -8.29 -23.91 -12.23
CA LYS A 93 -8.05 -22.67 -12.99
C LYS A 93 -6.60 -22.62 -13.44
N TYR A 94 -6.38 -22.50 -14.75
CA TYR A 94 -5.05 -22.53 -15.36
C TYR A 94 -4.81 -21.31 -16.24
N ASN A 95 -3.53 -20.98 -16.45
CA ASN A 95 -3.07 -19.87 -17.28
C ASN A 95 -3.79 -18.54 -16.98
N ARG A 96 -3.95 -18.24 -15.68
CA ARG A 96 -4.66 -17.06 -15.20
C ARG A 96 -3.74 -15.85 -15.14
N ARG A 97 -4.34 -14.70 -15.42
CA ARG A 97 -3.81 -13.39 -15.07
C ARG A 97 -4.39 -13.02 -13.71
N VAL A 98 -3.52 -12.65 -12.79
CA VAL A 98 -3.88 -12.40 -11.38
C VAL A 98 -3.38 -11.02 -10.98
N HIS A 99 -4.26 -10.22 -10.39
CA HIS A 99 -3.88 -8.96 -9.75
C HIS A 99 -3.76 -9.21 -8.24
N PRO A 100 -2.54 -9.43 -7.70
CA PRO A 100 -2.37 -9.88 -6.34
C PRO A 100 -2.65 -8.75 -5.35
N ARG A 101 -3.53 -9.01 -4.39
CA ARG A 101 -3.61 -8.22 -3.16
C ARG A 101 -2.48 -8.62 -2.19
N ASN A 102 -2.26 -9.93 -2.06
CA ASN A 102 -1.17 -10.51 -1.28
C ASN A 102 -0.30 -11.34 -2.20
N TYR A 103 0.99 -11.43 -1.89
CA TYR A 103 1.86 -12.39 -2.55
C TYR A 103 3.01 -12.84 -1.64
N HIS A 104 3.53 -14.04 -1.91
CA HIS A 104 4.73 -14.57 -1.27
C HIS A 104 5.51 -15.47 -2.24
N HIS A 105 6.81 -15.20 -2.42
CA HIS A 105 7.71 -16.05 -3.21
C HIS A 105 8.24 -17.22 -2.39
N TYR A 106 8.05 -18.41 -2.93
CA TYR A 106 8.57 -19.67 -2.40
C TYR A 106 9.68 -20.17 -3.31
N PRO A 107 10.96 -19.77 -3.09
CA PRO A 107 12.05 -19.98 -4.04
C PRO A 107 12.45 -21.44 -4.25
N LYS A 108 12.10 -22.33 -3.32
CA LYS A 108 12.42 -23.77 -3.41
C LYS A 108 11.31 -24.61 -4.04
N GLY A 109 10.21 -23.97 -4.45
CA GLY A 109 8.99 -24.67 -4.85
C GLY A 109 8.42 -25.54 -3.73
N ASP A 110 7.34 -26.24 -4.04
CA ASP A 110 6.69 -27.24 -3.19
C ASP A 110 7.03 -28.67 -3.66
N GLY A 111 7.92 -28.80 -4.65
CA GLY A 111 8.28 -30.07 -5.30
C GLY A 111 7.16 -30.67 -6.14
N LYS A 112 6.00 -30.02 -6.24
CA LYS A 112 4.83 -30.51 -6.99
C LYS A 112 5.00 -30.37 -8.50
N TYR A 113 5.76 -29.38 -8.93
CA TYR A 113 6.03 -29.09 -10.34
C TYR A 113 7.52 -29.25 -10.62
N GLU A 114 7.87 -30.10 -11.59
CA GLU A 114 9.27 -30.31 -12.03
C GLU A 114 9.87 -29.08 -12.75
N TRP A 115 9.00 -28.18 -13.20
CA TRP A 115 9.32 -26.95 -13.92
C TRP A 115 9.14 -25.78 -12.95
N GLY A 116 10.23 -25.30 -12.37
CA GLY A 116 10.18 -24.24 -11.36
C GLY A 116 11.41 -24.23 -10.46
N GLN A 117 12.61 -24.22 -11.05
CA GLN A 117 13.86 -24.26 -10.29
C GLN A 117 14.00 -23.11 -9.28
N ASN A 118 13.41 -21.94 -9.58
CA ASN A 118 13.32 -20.82 -8.64
C ASN A 118 11.93 -20.67 -7.99
N GLY A 119 11.13 -21.75 -8.03
CA GLY A 119 9.85 -21.88 -7.36
C GLY A 119 8.70 -21.06 -7.95
N PHE A 120 7.78 -20.64 -7.09
CA PHE A 120 6.55 -19.94 -7.44
C PHE A 120 6.29 -18.75 -6.53
N VAL A 121 5.54 -17.78 -7.02
CA VAL A 121 4.90 -16.77 -6.18
C VAL A 121 3.45 -17.17 -5.98
N SER A 122 3.07 -17.38 -4.73
CA SER A 122 1.67 -17.55 -4.35
C SER A 122 1.03 -16.17 -4.29
N ALA A 123 -0.08 -15.99 -4.99
CA ALA A 123 -0.75 -14.72 -5.13
C ALA A 123 -2.24 -14.85 -4.79
N PHE A 124 -2.71 -14.02 -3.88
CA PHE A 124 -4.12 -13.96 -3.51
C PHE A 124 -4.84 -12.88 -4.32
N GLU A 125 -5.91 -13.28 -5.02
CA GLU A 125 -6.74 -12.37 -5.80
C GLU A 125 -8.04 -12.06 -5.06
N SER A 126 -8.28 -10.78 -4.72
CA SER A 126 -9.51 -10.38 -4.04
C SER A 126 -10.78 -10.66 -4.84
N ALA A 127 -10.74 -10.57 -6.17
CA ALA A 127 -11.92 -10.77 -7.01
C ALA A 127 -12.44 -12.21 -6.97
N SER A 128 -11.54 -13.19 -7.01
CA SER A 128 -11.92 -14.61 -6.97
C SER A 128 -11.83 -15.24 -5.59
N GLN A 129 -11.23 -14.55 -4.60
CA GLN A 129 -10.97 -15.07 -3.25
C GLN A 129 -10.16 -16.38 -3.28
N LEU A 130 -9.24 -16.50 -4.24
CA LEU A 130 -8.41 -17.69 -4.43
C LEU A 130 -6.93 -17.33 -4.37
N TRP A 131 -6.14 -18.27 -3.87
CA TRP A 131 -4.69 -18.29 -4.04
C TRP A 131 -4.32 -18.96 -5.35
N TYR A 132 -3.40 -18.37 -6.10
CA TYR A 132 -2.83 -18.94 -7.30
C TYR A 132 -1.32 -19.05 -7.16
N ASN A 133 -0.75 -20.13 -7.70
CA ASN A 133 0.69 -20.25 -7.85
C ASN A 133 1.08 -19.76 -9.24
N CYS A 134 1.94 -18.76 -9.30
CA CYS A 134 2.51 -18.22 -10.53
C CYS A 134 3.98 -18.64 -10.61
N LEU A 135 4.40 -19.29 -11.70
CA LEU A 135 5.79 -19.73 -11.85
C LEU A 135 6.72 -18.52 -11.81
N TYR A 136 7.71 -18.52 -10.92
CA TYR A 136 8.53 -17.32 -10.71
C TYR A 136 9.31 -16.89 -11.97
N ASP A 137 9.85 -17.86 -12.70
CA ASP A 137 10.53 -17.61 -13.99
C ASP A 137 9.65 -17.79 -15.22
N GLY A 138 8.37 -18.12 -15.04
CA GLY A 138 7.46 -18.33 -16.16
C GLY A 138 7.15 -17.05 -16.92
N HIS A 139 7.21 -15.90 -16.23
CA HIS A 139 7.04 -14.58 -16.81
C HIS A 139 7.79 -13.54 -15.98
N ASP A 140 8.41 -12.54 -16.62
CA ASP A 140 9.15 -11.50 -15.90
C ASP A 140 8.27 -10.62 -15.00
N ASP A 141 6.96 -10.64 -15.20
CA ASP A 141 6.02 -9.91 -14.34
C ASP A 141 5.80 -10.66 -13.02
N ASN A 142 6.01 -11.98 -12.97
CA ASN A 142 5.88 -12.78 -11.74
C ASN A 142 7.02 -12.51 -10.74
N LYS A 143 8.05 -11.76 -11.17
CA LYS A 143 9.17 -11.29 -10.36
C LYS A 143 8.96 -9.88 -9.82
N ASP A 144 7.89 -9.22 -10.25
CA ASP A 144 7.60 -7.85 -9.85
C ASP A 144 7.16 -7.79 -8.38
N THR A 145 7.52 -6.69 -7.74
CA THR A 145 7.22 -6.39 -6.33
C THR A 145 6.74 -4.95 -6.22
N TYR A 146 6.34 -4.54 -5.02
CA TYR A 146 6.09 -3.13 -4.74
C TYR A 146 7.31 -2.44 -4.14
N THR A 147 7.54 -1.20 -4.55
CA THR A 147 8.27 -0.18 -3.80
C THR A 147 7.25 0.76 -3.15
N CYS A 148 7.38 1.01 -1.87
CA CYS A 148 6.46 1.84 -1.10
C CYS A 148 7.21 2.97 -0.40
N SER A 149 6.63 4.17 -0.37
CA SER A 149 7.11 5.29 0.46
C SER A 149 6.32 5.43 1.76
N ASP A 150 6.78 6.32 2.64
CA ASP A 150 6.10 6.67 3.90
C ASP A 150 5.89 5.48 4.85
N CYS A 151 6.75 4.47 4.72
CA CYS A 151 6.68 3.24 5.49
C CYS A 151 7.25 3.44 6.90
N LYS A 152 6.64 2.76 7.87
CA LYS A 152 7.11 2.70 9.26
C LYS A 152 7.44 1.26 9.62
N GLU A 153 8.56 1.02 10.30
CA GLU A 153 8.88 -0.32 10.78
C GLU A 153 7.75 -0.81 11.70
N ALA A 154 7.28 -2.03 11.48
CA ALA A 154 6.23 -2.62 12.28
C ALA A 154 6.75 -2.89 13.70
N PRO A 155 5.90 -2.77 14.74
CA PRO A 155 6.29 -3.15 16.10
C PRO A 155 6.78 -4.60 16.12
N LYS A 156 7.91 -4.85 16.79
CA LYS A 156 8.34 -6.21 17.10
C LYS A 156 7.33 -6.83 18.08
N PRO A 157 6.95 -8.10 17.88
CA PRO A 157 6.05 -8.80 18.80
C PRO A 157 6.64 -8.92 20.21
#